data_AF-A0A7C7A8P7-F1
#
_entry.id   AF-A0A7C7A8P7-F1
#
_cell.length_a   1.000
_cell.length_b   1.000
_cell.length_c   1.000
_cell.angle_alpha   90.00
_cell.angle_beta   90.00
_cell.angle_gamma   90.00
#
_symmetry.space_group_name_H-M   'P 1'
#
loop_
_entity.id
_entity.type
_entity.pdbx_description
1 polymer ?
#
loop_
_entity_poly.entity_id
_entity_poly.type
_entity_poly.pdbx_seq_one_letter_code
_entity_poly.pdbx_strand_id
1 'polypeptide(L)' 'MQTIRCPSCGSKNTKIIQVSGQPVFYCNSCQISLTSKELYLQFKKTKIRSKLESKVYYALQRAAVRN' A
#
# COMPACT_ATOMS: atom_id res chain seq x y z
N MET A 1 -14.16 -9.39 1.37
CA MET A 1 -13.28 -8.20 1.44
C MET A 1 -11.83 -8.64 1.26
N GLN A 2 -11.12 -8.14 0.24
CA GLN A 2 -9.72 -8.53 0.00
C GLN A 2 -8.81 -7.76 0.96
N THR A 3 -8.25 -8.46 1.95
CA THR A 3 -7.39 -7.88 3.00
C THR A 3 -6.01 -7.60 2.44
N ILE A 4 -5.63 -6.33 2.40
CA ILE A 4 -4.26 -5.91 2.06
C ILE A 4 -3.33 -6.35 3.19
N ARG A 5 -2.13 -6.85 2.86
CA ARG A 5 -1.10 -7.20 3.84
C ARG A 5 0.06 -6.21 3.76
N CYS A 6 0.66 -5.90 4.91
CA CYS A 6 1.84 -5.07 5.00
C CYS A 6 3.03 -5.76 4.34
N PRO A 7 3.76 -5.10 3.42
CA PRO A 7 4.92 -5.69 2.76
C PRO A 7 6.10 -5.92 3.73
N SER A 8 6.25 -5.10 4.77
CA SER A 8 7.35 -5.25 5.73
C SER A 8 7.15 -6.37 6.75
N CYS A 9 5.91 -6.66 7.14
CA CYS A 9 5.63 -7.54 8.28
C CYS A 9 4.47 -8.52 8.07
N GLY A 10 3.86 -8.55 6.88
CA GLY A 10 2.79 -9.48 6.53
C GLY A 10 1.44 -9.25 7.22
N SER A 11 1.35 -8.29 8.15
CA SER A 11 0.14 -8.00 8.92
C SER A 11 -1.02 -7.55 8.02
N LYS A 12 -2.23 -8.02 8.32
CA LYS A 12 -3.48 -7.62 7.66
C LYS A 12 -4.07 -6.32 8.23
N ASN A 13 -3.50 -5.81 9.32
CA ASN A 13 -4.00 -4.61 10.01
C ASN A 13 -3.46 -3.35 9.32
N THR A 14 -3.98 -3.08 8.13
CA THR A 14 -3.51 -2.00 7.25
C THR A 14 -4.68 -1.16 6.76
N LYS A 15 -4.47 0.15 6.61
CA LYS A 15 -5.45 1.12 6.12
C LYS A 15 -4.83 2.04 5.08
N ILE A 16 -5.66 2.63 4.23
CA ILE A 16 -5.23 3.68 3.30
C ILE A 16 -5.74 5.00 3.89
N ILE A 17 -4.83 5.94 4.14
CA ILE A 17 -5.13 7.28 4.64
C ILE A 17 -4.79 8.30 3.56
N GLN A 18 -5.38 9.49 3.61
CA GLN A 18 -4.95 10.61 2.77
C GLN A 18 -4.06 11.54 3.59
N VAL A 19 -2.84 11.78 3.12
CA VAL A 19 -1.89 12.73 3.72
C VAL A 19 -1.59 13.78 2.66
N SER A 20 -1.91 15.04 2.95
CA SER A 20 -1.70 16.17 2.03
C SER A 20 -2.31 15.96 0.63
N GLY A 21 -3.52 15.39 0.56
CA GLY A 21 -4.22 15.09 -0.69
C GLY A 21 -3.71 13.85 -1.44
N GLN A 22 -2.68 13.17 -0.94
CA GLN A 22 -2.15 11.96 -1.54
C GLN A 22 -2.55 10.71 -0.74
N PRO A 23 -2.98 9.62 -1.40
CA PRO A 23 -3.27 8.37 -0.72
C PRO A 23 -1.97 7.70 -0.28
N VAL A 24 -1.88 7.39 1.01
CA VAL A 24 -0.75 6.76 1.68
C VAL A 24 -1.24 5.48 2.34
N PHE A 25 -0.49 4.40 2.14
CA PHE A 25 -0.72 3.15 2.83
C PHE A 25 -0.15 3.19 4.24
N TYR A 26 -0.91 2.77 5.24
CA TYR A 26 -0.48 2.74 6.63
C TYR A 26 -0.70 1.35 7.23
N CYS A 27 0.32 0.81 7.90
CA CYS A 27 0.23 -0.44 8.66
C CYS A 27 0.16 -0.14 10.16
N ASN A 28 -0.92 -0.54 10.85
CA ASN A 28 -1.05 -0.34 12.29
C ASN A 28 -0.12 -1.23 13.11
N SER A 29 0.25 -2.41 12.61
CA SER A 29 1.14 -3.33 13.36
C SER A 29 2.58 -2.87 13.41
N CYS A 30 3.04 -2.25 12.32
CA CYS A 30 4.45 -1.89 12.14
C CYS A 30 4.63 -0.37 12.14
N GLN A 31 3.52 0.36 12.29
CA GLN A 31 3.40 1.83 12.29
C GLN A 31 4.10 2.50 11.10
N ILE A 32 4.23 1.78 9.98
CA ILE A 32 4.85 2.31 8.77
C ILE A 32 3.81 2.98 7.90
N SER A 33 4.18 4.11 7.32
CA SER A 33 3.47 4.77 6.23
C SER A 33 4.28 4.65 4.94
N LEU A 34 3.67 4.18 3.86
CA LEU A 34 4.29 4.08 2.54
C LEU A 34 3.45 4.85 1.53
N THR A 35 4.08 5.78 0.82
CA THR A 35 3.44 6.43 -0.33
C THR A 35 3.32 5.45 -1.50
N SER A 36 2.50 5.77 -2.50
CA SER A 36 2.42 4.99 -3.75
C SER A 36 3.80 4.73 -4.38
N LYS A 37 4.72 5.70 -4.30
CA LYS A 37 6.09 5.59 -4.84
C LYS A 37 6.94 4.63 -4.03
N GLU A 38 6.88 4.70 -2.70
CA GLU A 38 7.62 3.78 -1.83
C GLU A 38 7.08 2.36 -1.89
N LEU A 39 5.76 2.20 -1.96
CA LEU A 39 5.14 0.91 -2.24
C LEU A 39 5.64 0.36 -3.57
N TYR A 40 5.65 1.17 -4.64
CA TYR A 40 6.18 0.78 -5.94
C TYR A 40 7.66 0.36 -5.88
N LEU A 41 8.49 1.06 -5.12
CA LEU A 41 9.91 0.72 -4.93
C LEU A 41 10.09 -0.57 -4.11
N GLN A 42 9.30 -0.76 -3.06
CA GLN A 42 9.26 -2.01 -2.29
C GLN A 42 8.83 -3.17 -3.19
N PHE A 43 7.80 -3.01 -4.02
CA PHE A 43 7.36 -4.00 -5.01
C PHE A 43 8.43 -4.36 -6.03
N LYS A 44 9.25 -3.39 -6.45
CA LYS A 44 10.37 -3.63 -7.36
C LYS A 44 11.48 -4.42 -6.70
N LYS A 45 11.77 -4.16 -5.41
CA LYS A 45 12.77 -4.89 -4.63
C LYS A 45 12.33 -6.30 -4.24
N THR A 46 11.06 -6.51 -3.90
CA THR A 46 10.57 -7.82 -3.42
C THR A 46 10.34 -8.86 -4.53
N LYS A 47 10.70 -8.60 -5.80
CA LYS A 47 10.35 -9.42 -6.98
C LYS A 47 8.85 -9.74 -6.95
N ILE A 48 8.01 -8.89 -7.53
CA ILE A 48 6.55 -9.06 -7.74
C ILE A 48 6.14 -10.55 -7.73
N ARG A 49 5.84 -11.10 -6.55
CA ARG A 49 5.47 -12.51 -6.39
C ARG A 49 4.02 -12.68 -5.96
N SER A 50 3.34 -11.60 -5.58
CA SER A 50 2.00 -11.67 -5.02
C SER A 50 1.00 -10.76 -5.73
N LYS A 51 -0.05 -11.38 -6.27
CA LYS A 51 -1.30 -10.78 -6.79
C LYS A 51 -1.97 -9.80 -5.81
N LEU A 52 -1.59 -9.87 -4.54
CA LEU A 52 -2.06 -9.02 -3.44
C LEU A 52 -1.45 -7.60 -3.49
N GLU A 53 -0.18 -7.50 -3.86
CA GLU A 53 0.61 -6.27 -3.84
C GLU A 53 0.25 -5.34 -5.00
N SER A 54 0.03 -5.92 -6.18
CA SER A 54 -0.50 -5.20 -7.35
C SER A 54 -1.86 -4.54 -7.05
N LYS A 55 -2.72 -5.17 -6.23
CA LYS A 55 -4.01 -4.59 -5.84
C LYS A 55 -3.87 -3.35 -4.96
N VAL A 56 -2.87 -3.30 -4.08
CA VAL A 56 -2.60 -2.10 -3.25
C VAL A 56 -2.17 -0.94 -4.14
N TYR A 57 -1.27 -1.21 -5.08
CA TYR A 57 -0.84 -0.22 -6.05
C TYR A 57 -2.02 0.35 -6.86
N TYR A 58 -2.86 -0.51 -7.44
CA TYR A 58 -4.04 -0.07 -8.19
C TYR A 58 -5.11 0.62 -7.31
N ALA A 59 -5.22 0.27 -6.03
CA ALA A 59 -6.12 0.94 -5.09
C ALA A 59 -5.65 2.36 -4.78
N LEU A 60 -4.35 2.55 -4.56
CA LEU A 60 -3.76 3.87 -4.34
C LEU A 60 -3.84 4.74 -5.60
N GLN A 61 -3.56 4.17 -6.79
CA GLN A 61 -3.71 4.90 -8.05
C GLN A 61 -5.16 5.37 -8.26
N ARG A 62 -6.15 4.51 -8.00
CA ARG A 62 -7.57 4.89 -8.10
C ARG A 62 -7.97 5.96 -7.09
N ALA A 63 -7.40 5.93 -5.89
CA ALA A 63 -7.64 6.96 -4.88
C ALA A 63 -7.01 8.32 -5.26
N ALA A 64 -5.92 8.32 -6.03
CA ALA A 64 -5.24 9.54 -6.48
C ALA A 64 -5.94 10.22 -7.68
N VAL A 65 -6.62 9.46 -8.54
CA VAL A 65 -7.25 9.97 -9.78
C VAL A 65 -8.65 10.57 -9.53
N ARG A 66 -9.25 10.34 -8.36
CA ARG A 66 -10.60 10.82 -8.01
C ARG A 66 -10.64 12.24 -7.43
N ASN A 67 -9.65 13.07 -7.72
CA ASN A 67 -9.62 14.48 -7.33
C ASN A 67 -9.72 15.39 -8.55
#